data_AF-A0A942MMY3-F1
#
_entry.id   AF-A0A942MMY3-F1
#
_cell.length_a   1.000
_cell.length_b   1.000
_cell.length_c   1.000
_cell.angle_alpha   90.00
_cell.angle_beta   90.00
_cell.angle_gamma   90.00
#
_symmetry.space_group_name_H-M   'P 1'
#
loop_
_entity.id
_entity.type
_entity.pdbx_description
1 polymer ?
#
loop_
_entity_poly.entity_id
_entity_poly.type
_entity_poly.pdbx_seq_one_letter_code
_entity_poly.pdbx_strand_id
1 'polypeptide(L)'
;MKILIITNGTYHSAVSFETKLPAYQIYWGRHYLQIMSCLKELRKKKYQVDYYIYSLSHGLIEYDREVTRETCDWRGWGKKKLSAYGRSKSFPEIFAKLLQEYDLAFILLSKDFLYSLCLSSKEINKYFCLLHTKLLFFVGNGCDNLLPSYQNMIKIHTGPVEAAKYKINLLELKSYFLKEVCANIF
;
A
#
# COMPACT_ATOMS: atom_id res chain seq x y z
N MET A 1 -7.15 -11.24 15.68
CA MET A 1 -6.30 -10.17 15.12
C MET A 1 -6.67 -9.97 13.66
N LYS A 2 -7.08 -8.74 13.31
CA LYS A 2 -7.36 -8.29 11.95
C LYS A 2 -6.13 -7.62 11.36
N ILE A 3 -5.69 -8.11 10.21
CA ILE A 3 -4.49 -7.65 9.51
C ILE A 3 -4.90 -7.03 8.18
N LEU A 4 -4.34 -5.87 7.87
CA LEU A 4 -4.49 -5.21 6.59
C LEU A 4 -3.16 -5.21 5.83
N ILE A 5 -3.22 -5.46 4.53
CA ILE A 5 -2.09 -5.25 3.62
C ILE A 5 -2.51 -4.23 2.56
N ILE A 6 -1.70 -3.20 2.32
CA ILE A 6 -1.94 -2.19 1.28
C ILE A 6 -0.72 -2.08 0.37
N THR A 7 -0.93 -2.19 -0.95
CA THR A 7 0.13 -2.03 -1.96
C THR A 7 -0.29 -1.09 -3.09
N ASN A 8 0.64 -0.72 -3.97
CA ASN A 8 0.34 0.10 -5.15
C ASN A 8 -0.31 -0.74 -6.24
N GLY A 9 -1.29 -0.17 -6.94
CA GLY A 9 -1.76 -0.72 -8.21
C GLY A 9 -0.72 -0.56 -9.31
N THR A 10 -0.27 -1.67 -9.90
CA THR A 10 0.56 -1.68 -11.12
C THR A 10 -0.15 -2.44 -12.24
N TYR A 11 -0.49 -1.74 -13.33
CA TYR A 11 -1.33 -2.29 -14.40
C TYR A 11 -0.62 -3.34 -15.25
N HIS A 12 -1.36 -4.37 -15.64
CA HIS A 12 -0.99 -5.21 -16.77
C HIS A 12 -1.35 -4.51 -18.10
N SER A 13 -0.41 -4.46 -19.06
CA SER A 13 -0.61 -3.74 -20.33
C SER A 13 -1.72 -4.35 -21.20
N ALA A 14 -2.00 -5.64 -21.06
CA ALA A 14 -2.93 -6.40 -21.92
C ALA A 14 -4.42 -6.34 -21.54
N VAL A 15 -4.83 -5.61 -20.50
CA VAL A 15 -6.25 -5.54 -20.09
C VAL A 15 -6.96 -4.36 -20.77
N SER A 16 -8.10 -4.61 -21.41
CA SER A 16 -8.96 -3.57 -22.02
C SER A 16 -9.54 -2.61 -20.97
N PHE A 17 -9.81 -1.36 -21.36
CA PHE A 17 -10.42 -0.34 -20.49
C PHE A 17 -11.88 -0.62 -20.14
N GLU A 18 -12.58 -1.38 -20.98
CA GLU A 18 -14.03 -1.60 -20.86
C GLU A 18 -14.39 -2.86 -20.04
N THR A 19 -13.43 -3.74 -19.81
CA THR A 19 -13.68 -5.01 -19.09
C THR A 19 -13.62 -4.78 -17.59
N LYS A 20 -14.71 -5.11 -16.89
CA LYS A 20 -14.71 -5.26 -15.43
C LYS A 20 -14.06 -6.58 -15.07
N LEU A 21 -12.99 -6.52 -14.29
CA LEU A 21 -12.33 -7.70 -13.75
C LEU A 21 -12.05 -7.48 -12.26
N PRO A 22 -11.96 -8.55 -11.46
CA PRO A 22 -11.41 -8.45 -10.12
C PRO A 22 -10.07 -7.73 -10.11
N ALA A 23 -9.82 -6.87 -9.11
CA ALA A 23 -8.62 -6.04 -9.05
C ALA A 23 -7.32 -6.85 -9.18
N TYR A 24 -7.27 -8.06 -8.61
CA TYR A 24 -6.12 -8.96 -8.75
C TYR A 24 -5.78 -9.41 -10.17
N GLN A 25 -6.73 -9.35 -11.11
CA GLN A 25 -6.50 -9.69 -12.51
C GLN A 25 -5.95 -8.48 -13.28
N ILE A 26 -6.23 -7.27 -12.81
CA ILE A 26 -5.77 -6.02 -13.41
C ILE A 26 -4.37 -5.65 -12.90
N TYR A 27 -4.13 -5.89 -11.61
CA TYR A 27 -2.90 -5.55 -10.92
C TYR A 27 -2.09 -6.81 -10.61
N TRP A 28 -0.95 -6.99 -11.28
CA TRP A 28 -0.15 -8.22 -11.20
C TRP A 28 1.36 -7.96 -11.25
N GLY A 29 2.16 -8.95 -10.84
CA GLY A 29 3.62 -8.96 -10.98
C GLY A 29 4.30 -9.89 -9.99
N ARG A 30 5.63 -9.98 -10.03
CA ARG A 30 6.39 -10.79 -9.05
C ARG A 30 6.18 -10.34 -7.61
N HIS A 31 6.06 -9.03 -7.38
CA HIS A 31 5.73 -8.48 -6.07
C HIS A 31 4.35 -8.97 -5.59
N TYR A 32 3.39 -9.10 -6.49
CA TYR A 32 2.04 -9.60 -6.21
C TYR A 32 2.07 -11.06 -5.73
N LEU A 33 2.85 -11.92 -6.40
CA LEU A 33 3.01 -13.33 -6.01
C LEU A 33 3.52 -13.48 -4.57
N GLN A 34 4.45 -12.60 -4.14
CA GLN A 34 4.98 -12.61 -2.78
C GLN A 34 3.90 -12.19 -1.76
N ILE A 35 3.06 -11.21 -2.09
CA ILE A 35 1.93 -10.80 -1.24
C ILE A 35 0.92 -11.95 -1.11
N MET A 36 0.57 -12.61 -2.22
CA MET A 36 -0.33 -13.79 -2.18
C MET A 36 0.23 -14.91 -1.31
N SER A 37 1.54 -15.15 -1.37
CA SER A 37 2.21 -16.10 -0.48
C SER A 37 2.04 -15.69 0.99
N CYS A 38 2.25 -14.41 1.33
CA CYS A 38 2.01 -13.93 2.70
C CYS A 38 0.54 -14.11 3.12
N LEU A 39 -0.43 -13.74 2.27
CA LEU A 39 -1.86 -13.93 2.57
C LEU A 39 -2.19 -15.38 2.89
N LYS A 40 -1.65 -16.33 2.10
CA LYS A 40 -1.84 -17.76 2.34
C LYS A 40 -1.28 -18.18 3.69
N GLU A 41 -0.07 -17.76 4.05
CA GLU A 41 0.55 -18.10 5.33
C GLU A 41 -0.19 -17.51 6.53
N LEU A 42 -0.60 -16.23 6.46
CA LEU A 42 -1.35 -15.61 7.54
C LEU A 42 -2.74 -16.25 7.72
N ARG A 43 -3.42 -16.60 6.62
CA ARG A 43 -4.73 -17.29 6.68
C ARG A 43 -4.62 -18.71 7.23
N LYS A 44 -3.54 -19.45 6.93
CA LYS A 44 -3.27 -20.75 7.57
C LYS A 44 -3.13 -20.62 9.10
N LYS A 45 -2.58 -19.50 9.56
CA LYS A 45 -2.46 -19.14 10.98
C LYS A 45 -3.77 -18.60 11.59
N LYS A 46 -4.89 -18.68 10.84
CA LYS A 46 -6.23 -18.25 11.24
C LYS A 46 -6.36 -16.75 11.53
N TYR A 47 -5.46 -15.92 11.00
CA TYR A 47 -5.64 -14.47 11.04
C TYR A 47 -6.71 -14.04 10.02
N GLN A 48 -7.50 -13.03 10.38
CA GLN A 48 -8.36 -12.34 9.42
C GLN A 48 -7.48 -11.36 8.65
N VAL A 49 -7.35 -11.55 7.34
CA VAL A 49 -6.45 -10.74 6.50
C VAL A 49 -7.15 -10.24 5.27
N ASP A 50 -7.20 -8.91 5.18
CA ASP A 50 -7.72 -8.18 4.04
C ASP A 50 -6.56 -7.55 3.25
N TYR A 51 -6.75 -7.49 1.94
CA TYR A 51 -5.75 -6.95 1.03
C TYR A 51 -6.40 -5.90 0.16
N TYR A 52 -5.84 -4.69 0.22
CA TYR A 52 -6.25 -3.57 -0.60
C TYR A 52 -5.14 -3.14 -1.55
N ILE A 53 -5.56 -2.77 -2.75
CA ILE A 53 -4.73 -2.18 -3.78
C ILE A 53 -5.08 -0.70 -3.84
N TYR A 54 -4.08 0.15 -3.66
CA TYR A 54 -4.25 1.59 -3.78
C TYR A 54 -3.91 2.05 -5.20
N SER A 55 -4.92 2.60 -5.86
CA SER A 55 -4.85 3.15 -7.22
C SER A 55 -5.14 4.64 -7.19
N LEU A 56 -4.40 5.43 -7.97
CA LEU A 56 -4.71 6.86 -8.11
C LEU A 56 -6.01 7.11 -8.89
N SER A 57 -6.50 6.15 -9.68
CA SER A 57 -7.80 6.26 -10.34
C SER A 57 -8.96 5.99 -9.38
N HIS A 58 -8.86 4.89 -8.63
CA HIS A 58 -10.00 4.34 -7.86
C HIS A 58 -9.88 4.50 -6.34
N GLY A 59 -8.75 4.98 -5.83
CA GLY A 59 -8.45 4.98 -4.40
C GLY A 59 -8.14 3.58 -3.88
N LEU A 60 -8.70 3.21 -2.73
CA LEU A 60 -8.52 1.90 -2.10
C LEU A 60 -9.51 0.89 -2.68
N ILE A 61 -8.98 -0.21 -3.22
CA ILE A 61 -9.75 -1.26 -3.88
C ILE A 61 -9.49 -2.58 -3.15
N GLU A 62 -10.54 -3.27 -2.72
CA GLU A 62 -10.41 -4.66 -2.23
C GLU A 62 -9.89 -5.58 -3.33
N TYR A 63 -9.07 -6.56 -2.98
CA TYR A 63 -8.32 -7.34 -3.95
C TYR A 63 -9.21 -8.10 -4.96
N ASP A 64 -10.40 -8.50 -4.55
CA ASP A 64 -11.41 -9.26 -5.31
C ASP A 64 -12.50 -8.38 -5.91
N ARG A 65 -12.55 -7.10 -5.54
CA ARG A 65 -13.53 -6.15 -6.09
C ARG A 65 -13.34 -5.99 -7.59
N GLU A 66 -14.43 -6.09 -8.33
CA GLU A 66 -14.45 -5.81 -9.76
C GLU A 66 -14.25 -4.32 -10.02
N VAL A 67 -13.28 -4.00 -10.86
CA VAL A 67 -13.01 -2.64 -11.35
C VAL A 67 -12.75 -2.67 -12.84
N THR A 68 -13.00 -1.56 -13.52
CA THR A 68 -12.52 -1.34 -14.89
C THR A 68 -11.09 -0.81 -14.84
N ARG A 69 -10.35 -0.98 -15.93
CA ARG A 69 -9.10 -0.24 -16.09
C ARG A 69 -9.46 1.20 -16.45
N GLU A 70 -8.87 2.18 -15.76
CA GLU A 70 -9.03 3.60 -16.08
C GLU A 70 -7.69 4.21 -16.47
N THR A 71 -7.70 5.09 -17.46
CA THR A 71 -6.57 5.96 -17.79
C THR A 71 -6.52 7.13 -16.79
N CYS A 72 -5.80 6.96 -15.69
CA CYS A 72 -5.24 8.10 -14.97
C CYS A 72 -3.75 8.15 -15.28
N ASP A 73 -3.33 9.04 -16.18
CA ASP A 73 -1.91 9.27 -16.41
C ASP A 73 -1.38 10.28 -15.38
N TRP A 74 -0.98 9.74 -14.24
CA TRP A 74 -0.33 10.48 -13.16
C TRP A 74 1.19 10.50 -13.30
N ARG A 75 1.75 9.83 -14.32
CA ARG A 75 3.20 9.83 -14.56
C ARG A 75 3.65 11.26 -14.85
N GLY A 76 4.74 11.66 -14.19
CA GLY A 76 5.28 13.03 -14.27
C GLY A 76 4.54 14.06 -13.41
N TRP A 77 3.47 13.69 -12.70
CA TRP A 77 2.85 14.63 -11.75
C TRP A 77 3.78 14.86 -10.57
N GLY A 78 4.12 16.13 -10.31
CA GLY A 78 4.90 16.50 -9.14
C GLY A 78 4.09 16.41 -7.84
N LYS A 79 4.80 16.43 -6.70
CA LYS A 79 4.25 16.43 -5.33
C LYS A 79 2.98 17.27 -5.18
N LYS A 80 3.02 18.55 -5.59
CA LYS A 80 1.89 19.49 -5.41
C LYS A 80 0.61 18.98 -6.10
N LYS A 81 0.74 18.47 -7.33
CA LYS A 81 -0.40 17.99 -8.12
C LYS A 81 -0.96 16.69 -7.56
N LEU A 82 -0.10 15.75 -7.19
CA LEU A 82 -0.50 14.48 -6.55
C LEU A 82 -1.24 14.74 -5.23
N SER A 83 -0.71 15.62 -4.38
CA SER A 83 -1.34 15.96 -3.09
C SER A 83 -2.68 16.67 -3.27
N ALA A 84 -2.78 17.64 -4.17
CA ALA A 84 -4.05 18.33 -4.46
C ALA A 84 -5.10 17.36 -4.99
N TYR A 85 -4.70 16.46 -5.90
CA TYR A 85 -5.57 15.45 -6.46
C TYR A 85 -6.06 14.47 -5.38
N GLY A 86 -5.18 13.95 -4.55
CA GLY A 86 -5.57 13.02 -3.49
C GLY A 86 -6.54 13.63 -2.48
N ARG A 87 -6.36 14.91 -2.12
CA ARG A 87 -7.33 15.67 -1.30
C ARG A 87 -8.68 15.84 -2.00
N SER A 88 -8.67 16.16 -3.30
CA SER A 88 -9.93 16.31 -4.07
C SER A 88 -10.74 15.01 -4.16
N LYS A 89 -10.10 13.86 -3.91
CA LYS A 89 -10.73 12.54 -3.86
C LYS A 89 -10.94 12.00 -2.44
N SER A 90 -10.60 12.79 -1.41
CA SER A 90 -10.66 12.39 0.00
C SER A 90 -9.90 11.09 0.31
N PHE A 91 -8.87 10.77 -0.47
CA PHE A 91 -8.04 9.58 -0.21
C PHE A 91 -7.39 9.58 1.18
N PRO A 92 -6.88 10.71 1.70
CA PRO A 92 -6.30 10.73 3.04
C PRO A 92 -7.28 10.28 4.13
N GLU A 93 -8.52 10.78 4.10
CA GLU A 93 -9.56 10.46 5.08
C GLU A 93 -10.04 9.01 4.95
N ILE A 94 -10.28 8.55 3.71
CA ILE A 94 -10.71 7.17 3.44
C ILE A 94 -9.64 6.19 3.93
N PHE A 95 -8.37 6.48 3.64
CA PHE A 95 -7.25 5.66 4.09
C PHE A 95 -7.15 5.60 5.61
N ALA A 96 -7.22 6.75 6.28
CA ALA A 96 -7.13 6.79 7.73
C ALA A 96 -8.30 6.09 8.43
N LYS A 97 -9.52 6.18 7.88
CA LYS A 97 -10.69 5.44 8.38
C LYS A 97 -10.52 3.93 8.21
N LEU A 98 -10.08 3.48 7.04
CA LEU A 98 -9.83 2.05 6.81
C LEU A 98 -8.87 1.47 7.85
N LEU A 99 -7.78 2.20 8.16
CA LEU A 99 -6.82 1.73 9.17
C LEU A 99 -7.46 1.43 10.53
N GLN A 100 -8.47 2.21 10.95
CA GLN A 100 -9.11 2.06 12.27
C GLN A 100 -9.83 0.72 12.47
N GLU A 101 -10.05 -0.06 11.41
CA GLU A 101 -10.75 -1.34 11.48
C GLU A 101 -9.82 -2.54 11.77
N TYR A 102 -8.50 -2.29 11.86
CA TYR A 102 -7.48 -3.32 11.93
C TYR A 102 -6.56 -3.15 13.14
N ASP A 103 -6.02 -4.27 13.62
CA ASP A 103 -5.03 -4.31 14.70
C ASP A 103 -3.61 -4.04 14.17
N LEU A 104 -3.35 -4.47 12.94
CA LEU A 104 -2.05 -4.40 12.27
C LEU A 104 -2.22 -4.08 10.79
N ALA A 105 -1.44 -3.12 10.27
CA ALA A 105 -1.43 -2.82 8.84
C ALA A 105 -0.01 -2.80 8.26
N PHE A 106 0.18 -3.49 7.14
CA PHE A 106 1.40 -3.47 6.33
C PHE A 106 1.21 -2.55 5.12
N ILE A 107 1.99 -1.47 5.05
CA ILE A 107 1.83 -0.44 4.02
C ILE A 107 3.05 -0.42 3.08
N LEU A 108 2.85 -0.87 1.85
CA LEU A 108 3.89 -1.04 0.82
C LEU A 108 3.72 -0.02 -0.32
N LEU A 109 3.44 1.24 0.02
CA LEU A 109 3.18 2.29 -0.96
C LEU A 109 4.47 2.93 -1.51
N SER A 110 4.43 3.35 -2.77
CA SER A 110 5.51 4.12 -3.39
C SER A 110 5.35 5.61 -3.06
N LYS A 111 6.39 6.39 -3.38
CA LYS A 111 6.46 7.82 -3.07
C LYS A 111 5.28 8.62 -3.62
N ASP A 112 4.87 8.34 -4.85
CA ASP A 112 3.79 9.08 -5.52
C ASP A 112 2.43 8.81 -4.88
N PHE A 113 2.19 7.56 -4.49
CA PHE A 113 0.99 7.19 -3.74
C PHE A 113 0.98 7.80 -2.33
N LEU A 114 2.12 7.83 -1.63
CA LEU A 114 2.24 8.54 -0.36
C LEU A 114 1.98 10.05 -0.50
N TYR A 115 2.41 10.68 -1.60
CA TYR A 115 2.08 12.08 -1.86
C TYR A 115 0.58 12.33 -1.99
N SER A 116 -0.15 11.43 -2.66
CA SER A 116 -1.60 11.54 -2.79
C SER A 116 -2.33 11.37 -1.44
N LEU A 117 -1.80 10.54 -0.55
CA LEU A 117 -2.38 10.32 0.79
C LEU A 117 -2.12 11.47 1.77
N CYS A 118 -1.18 12.38 1.48
CA CYS A 118 -0.92 13.58 2.30
C CYS A 118 -0.76 13.29 3.81
N LEU A 119 -0.16 12.14 4.18
CA LEU A 119 -0.23 11.62 5.55
C LEU A 119 0.48 12.50 6.58
N SER A 120 1.48 13.29 6.19
CA SER A 120 2.17 14.24 7.08
C SER A 120 1.44 15.56 7.31
N SER A 121 0.22 15.74 6.78
CA SER A 121 -0.57 16.95 6.99
C SER A 121 -1.23 17.00 8.37
N LYS A 122 -1.31 18.20 8.96
CA LYS A 122 -1.98 18.41 10.26
C LYS A 122 -3.44 17.95 10.26
N GLU A 123 -4.12 18.10 9.13
CA GLU A 123 -5.51 17.68 8.93
C GLU A 123 -5.71 16.18 9.13
N ILE A 124 -4.69 15.38 8.78
CA ILE A 124 -4.75 13.92 8.85
C ILE A 124 -4.26 13.37 10.18
N ASN A 125 -3.37 14.10 10.87
CA ASN A 125 -2.90 13.71 12.19
C ASN A 125 -4.05 13.46 13.19
N LYS A 126 -5.17 14.18 13.08
CA LYS A 126 -6.35 13.95 13.95
C LYS A 126 -6.89 12.52 13.86
N TYR A 127 -6.81 11.88 12.70
CA TYR A 127 -7.23 10.49 12.53
C TYR A 127 -6.19 9.52 13.08
N PHE A 128 -4.90 9.84 12.94
CA PHE A 128 -3.80 9.00 13.44
C PHE A 128 -3.68 9.04 14.97
N CYS A 129 -4.04 10.15 15.62
CA CYS A 129 -4.10 10.23 17.08
C CYS A 129 -5.11 9.25 17.70
N LEU A 130 -6.13 8.82 16.95
CA LEU A 130 -7.17 7.89 17.40
C LEU A 130 -6.89 6.44 16.98
N LEU A 131 -5.82 6.18 16.21
CA LEU A 131 -5.49 4.84 15.75
C LEU A 131 -4.96 3.98 16.91
N HIS A 132 -5.53 2.79 17.07
CA HIS A 132 -4.97 1.71 17.87
C HIS A 132 -4.10 0.75 17.03
N THR A 133 -4.21 0.84 15.70
CA THR A 133 -3.55 -0.03 14.72
C THR A 133 -2.03 0.11 14.76
N LYS A 134 -1.31 -1.01 14.86
CA LYS A 134 0.14 -1.02 14.64
C LYS A 134 0.44 -0.90 13.15
N LEU A 135 1.27 0.05 12.75
CA LEU A 135 1.57 0.31 11.33
C LEU A 135 3.00 -0.12 11.01
N LEU A 136 3.17 -0.96 10.00
CA LEU A 136 4.47 -1.31 9.43
C LEU A 136 4.57 -0.71 8.02
N PHE A 137 5.30 0.38 7.89
CA PHE A 137 5.55 1.02 6.60
C PHE A 137 6.85 0.53 5.98
N PHE A 138 6.79 0.08 4.73
CA PHE A 138 7.97 -0.21 3.93
C PHE A 138 8.37 1.05 3.15
N VAL A 139 9.41 1.73 3.61
CA VAL A 139 9.71 3.12 3.26
C VAL A 139 10.87 3.16 2.27
N GLY A 140 10.62 3.76 1.09
CA GLY A 140 11.68 4.05 0.12
C GLY A 140 12.53 5.25 0.55
N ASN A 141 13.71 5.41 -0.06
CA ASN A 141 14.59 6.56 0.19
C ASN A 141 13.83 7.89 0.06
N GLY A 142 13.98 8.76 1.08
CA GLY A 142 13.40 10.10 1.11
C GLY A 142 11.88 10.15 1.25
N CYS A 143 11.25 9.08 1.75
CA CYS A 143 9.80 9.05 2.03
C CYS A 143 9.45 9.29 3.51
N ASP A 144 10.44 9.39 4.40
CA ASP A 144 10.22 9.56 5.85
C ASP A 144 9.40 10.79 6.22
N ASN A 145 9.63 11.90 5.52
CA ASN A 145 8.92 13.16 5.71
C ASN A 145 7.48 13.15 5.13
N LEU A 146 7.07 12.06 4.48
CA LEU A 146 5.72 11.88 3.95
C LEU A 146 4.81 11.12 4.93
N LEU A 147 5.40 10.52 5.96
CA LEU A 147 4.68 9.72 6.95
C LEU A 147 4.18 10.60 8.10
N PRO A 148 3.06 10.20 8.75
CA PRO A 148 2.57 10.91 9.92
C PRO A 148 3.51 10.69 11.11
N SER A 149 3.43 11.59 12.09
CA SER A 149 4.00 11.31 13.41
C SER A 149 3.01 10.42 14.16
N TYR A 150 3.36 9.14 14.34
CA TYR A 150 2.50 8.16 14.99
C TYR A 150 3.34 7.16 15.80
N GLN A 151 3.00 6.99 17.08
CA GLN A 151 3.81 6.23 18.03
C GLN A 151 3.86 4.72 17.76
N ASN A 152 2.78 4.13 17.24
CA ASN A 152 2.72 2.70 16.93
C ASN A 152 3.14 2.41 15.47
N MET A 153 3.96 3.28 14.87
CA MET A 153 4.51 3.10 13.53
C MET A 153 5.93 2.55 13.58
N ILE A 154 6.16 1.45 12.86
CA ILE A 154 7.49 0.92 12.55
C ILE A 154 7.77 1.22 11.08
N LYS A 155 8.98 1.73 10.82
CA LYS A 155 9.47 1.98 9.47
C LYS A 155 10.50 0.93 9.11
N ILE A 156 10.27 0.24 7.99
CA ILE A 156 11.20 -0.71 7.40
C ILE A 156 11.77 -0.04 6.16
N HIS A 157 13.02 0.41 6.24
CA HIS A 157 13.66 1.07 5.12
C HIS A 157 13.99 0.06 4.01
N THR A 158 13.67 0.44 2.77
CA THR A 158 13.91 -0.36 1.57
C THR A 158 14.58 0.52 0.52
N GLY A 159 15.79 0.17 0.09
CA GLY A 159 16.54 0.92 -0.90
C GLY A 159 17.48 0.04 -1.71
N PRO A 160 18.32 0.66 -2.58
CA PRO A 160 19.28 -0.06 -3.41
C PRO A 160 20.28 -0.90 -2.61
N VAL A 161 20.66 -0.44 -1.41
CA VAL A 161 21.61 -1.16 -0.53
C VAL A 161 21.00 -2.49 -0.08
N GLU A 162 19.77 -2.47 0.40
CA GLU A 162 19.05 -3.68 0.80
C GLU A 162 18.76 -4.58 -0.41
N ALA A 163 18.34 -4.00 -1.53
CA ALA A 163 18.10 -4.74 -2.77
C ALA A 163 19.34 -5.54 -3.21
N ALA A 164 20.51 -4.90 -3.19
CA ALA A 164 21.79 -5.53 -3.49
C ALA A 164 22.15 -6.62 -2.47
N LYS A 165 21.99 -6.34 -1.17
CA LYS A 165 22.26 -7.29 -0.08
C LYS A 165 21.48 -8.59 -0.23
N TYR A 166 20.20 -8.50 -0.59
CA TYR A 166 19.33 -9.67 -0.74
C TYR A 166 19.29 -10.22 -2.19
N LYS A 167 20.02 -9.60 -3.13
CA LYS A 167 20.01 -9.96 -4.57
C LYS A 167 18.60 -9.98 -5.17
N ILE A 168 17.79 -8.98 -4.80
CA ILE A 168 16.40 -8.84 -5.22
C ILE A 168 16.22 -7.50 -5.93
N ASN A 169 15.36 -7.46 -6.95
CA ASN A 169 15.01 -6.21 -7.62
C ASN A 169 14.35 -5.24 -6.64
N LEU A 170 14.69 -3.95 -6.75
CA LEU A 170 14.14 -2.92 -5.86
C LEU A 170 12.60 -2.89 -5.84
N LEU A 171 11.96 -3.17 -6.98
CA LEU A 171 10.50 -3.24 -7.11
C LEU A 171 9.88 -4.36 -6.27
N GLU A 172 10.61 -5.45 -6.05
CA GLU A 172 10.15 -6.65 -5.34
C GLU A 172 10.56 -6.65 -3.86
N LEU A 173 11.47 -5.75 -3.47
CA LEU A 173 12.09 -5.77 -2.14
C LEU A 173 11.06 -5.61 -1.00
N LYS A 174 10.08 -4.72 -1.16
CA LYS A 174 9.05 -4.48 -0.13
C LYS A 174 8.18 -5.72 0.10
N SER A 175 7.72 -6.34 -0.98
CA SER A 175 6.91 -7.55 -0.91
C SER A 175 7.71 -8.75 -0.43
N TYR A 176 9.01 -8.78 -0.69
CA TYR A 176 9.91 -9.80 -0.17
C TYR A 176 10.04 -9.69 1.34
N PHE A 177 10.33 -8.49 1.86
CA PHE A 177 10.40 -8.30 3.31
C PHE A 177 9.06 -8.57 4.01
N LEU A 178 7.94 -8.19 3.38
CA LEU A 178 6.62 -8.57 3.90
C LEU A 178 6.50 -10.10 4.01
N LYS A 179 6.86 -10.84 2.96
CA LYS A 179 6.85 -12.31 2.98
C LYS A 179 7.70 -12.86 4.14
N GLU A 180 8.91 -12.35 4.32
CA GLU A 180 9.79 -12.77 5.42
C GLU A 180 9.20 -12.47 6.81
N VAL A 181 8.55 -11.32 6.98
CA VAL A 181 7.84 -10.97 8.23
C VAL A 181 6.68 -11.93 8.48
N CYS A 182 5.84 -12.21 7.47
CA CYS A 182 4.70 -13.11 7.60
C CYS A 182 5.12 -14.57 7.89
N ALA A 183 6.28 -14.99 7.37
CA ALA A 183 6.80 -16.34 7.54
C ALA A 183 7.42 -16.56 8.92
N ASN A 184 8.18 -15.59 9.44
CA ASN A 184 9.06 -15.79 10.59
C ASN A 184 8.62 -15.11 11.90
N ILE A 185 7.79 -14.06 11.83
CA ILE A 185 7.41 -13.27 13.03
C ILE A 185 6.02 -13.64 13.54
N PHE A 186 5.10 -13.90 12.62
CA PHE A 186 3.80 -14.48 12.92
C PHE A 186 3.89 -15.99 12.90
#